data_AF-A0A7Y2AZS8-F1
#
_entry.id   AF-A0A7Y2AZS8-F1
#
_cell.length_a   1.000
_cell.length_b   1.000
_cell.length_c   1.000
_cell.angle_alpha   90.00
_cell.angle_beta   90.00
_cell.angle_gamma   90.00
#
_symmetry.space_group_name_H-M   'P 1'
#
loop_
_entity.id
_entity.type
_entity.pdbx_description
1 polymer ?
#
loop_
_entity_poly.entity_id
_entity_poly.type
_entity_poly.pdbx_seq_one_letter_code
_entity_poly.pdbx_strand_id
1 'polypeptide(L)' 'GSSPPSYDKQYIRDYLETLDWDKTAPGPHVPEEVIQVTADKYAEVCRLLAG' A
#
# COMPACT_ATOMS: atom_id res chain seq x y z
N GLY A 1 6.43 6.60 20.42
CA GLY A 1 6.06 7.35 19.22
C GLY A 1 5.32 6.40 18.31
N SER A 2 4.00 6.47 18.28
CA SER A 2 3.20 5.66 17.38
C SER A 2 3.31 6.27 15.99
N SER A 3 4.01 5.58 15.08
CA SER A 3 3.86 5.85 13.65
C SER A 3 2.37 5.92 13.35
N PRO A 4 1.85 6.99 12.72
CA PRO A 4 0.44 7.07 12.40
C PRO A 4 0.07 5.82 11.58
N PRO A 5 -1.14 5.26 11.78
CA PRO A 5 -1.57 4.05 11.08
C PRO A 5 -1.33 4.30 9.59
N SER A 6 -0.36 3.57 9.03
CA SER A 6 0.27 3.92 7.77
C SER A 6 -0.76 3.95 6.66
N TYR A 7 -1.29 5.14 6.40
CA TYR A 7 -2.17 5.45 5.28
C TYR A 7 -1.42 5.49 3.95
N ASP A 8 -0.09 5.34 3.99
CA ASP A 8 0.76 5.29 2.82
C ASP A 8 1.49 3.95 2.73
N LYS A 9 1.26 3.25 1.61
CA LYS A 9 2.00 2.08 1.07
C LYS A 9 2.29 0.88 1.98
N GLN A 10 1.84 0.85 3.23
CA GLN A 10 2.14 -0.25 4.15
C GLN A 10 1.56 -1.58 3.65
N TYR A 11 0.36 -1.58 3.07
CA TYR A 11 -0.22 -2.77 2.43
C TYR A 11 0.65 -3.34 1.30
N ILE A 12 1.20 -2.47 0.47
CA ILE A 12 2.11 -2.88 -0.61
C ILE A 12 3.42 -3.37 -0.01
N ARG A 13 3.95 -2.71 1.02
CA ARG A 13 5.17 -3.15 1.71
C ARG A 13 4.99 -4.54 2.31
N ASP A 14 3.92 -4.77 3.04
CA ASP A 14 3.62 -6.05 3.68
C ASP A 14 3.43 -7.13 2.61
N TYR A 15 2.76 -6.82 1.48
CA TYR A 15 2.64 -7.73 0.33
C TYR A 15 3.99 -8.03 -0.35
N LEU A 16 4.87 -7.03 -0.47
CA LEU A 16 6.21 -7.23 -1.02
C LEU A 16 7.12 -7.99 -0.06
N GLU A 17 6.87 -7.93 1.25
CA GLU A 17 7.57 -8.71 2.27
C GLU A 17 7.11 -10.17 2.33
N THR A 18 5.88 -10.49 1.89
CA THR A 18 5.47 -11.90 1.70
C THR A 18 6.05 -12.52 0.44
N LEU A 19 6.55 -11.70 -0.48
CA LEU A 19 7.27 -12.13 -1.66
C LEU A 19 8.76 -12.21 -1.34
N ASP A 20 9.41 -13.28 -1.80
CA ASP A 20 10.88 -13.42 -1.72
C ASP A 20 11.55 -12.55 -2.81
N TRP A 21 11.17 -11.28 -2.84
CA TRP A 21 11.58 -10.30 -3.83
C TRP A 21 12.67 -9.41 -3.27
N ASP A 22 13.88 -9.53 -3.83
CA ASP A 22 15.06 -8.74 -3.44
C ASP A 22 15.03 -7.29 -3.94
N LYS A 23 13.83 -6.70 -4.07
CA LYS A 23 13.59 -5.31 -4.52
C LYS A 23 14.25 -4.97 -5.87
N THR A 24 14.49 -5.99 -6.69
CA THR A 24 15.15 -5.90 -8.00
C THR A 24 14.10 -5.79 -9.11
N ALA A 25 14.24 -4.80 -10.00
CA ALA A 25 13.31 -4.66 -11.13
C ALA A 25 13.49 -5.81 -12.14
N PRO A 26 12.41 -6.35 -12.75
CA PRO A 26 11.00 -5.96 -12.63
C PRO A 26 10.33 -6.45 -11.34
N GLY A 27 9.50 -5.60 -10.75
CA GLY A 27 8.77 -5.94 -9.53
C GLY A 27 7.75 -7.06 -9.74
N PRO A 28 7.46 -7.85 -8.69
CA PRO A 28 6.47 -8.91 -8.73
C PRO A 28 5.07 -8.34 -9.00
N HIS A 29 4.25 -9.12 -9.67
CA HIS A 29 2.90 -8.70 -10.02
C HIS A 29 2.05 -8.59 -8.75
N VAL A 30 1.61 -7.38 -8.43
CA VAL A 30 0.70 -7.14 -7.30
C VAL A 30 -0.73 -7.47 -7.73
N PRO A 31 -1.51 -8.24 -6.95
CA PRO A 31 -2.90 -8.53 -7.25
C PRO A 31 -3.72 -7.25 -7.32
N GLU A 32 -4.65 -7.21 -8.27
CA GLU A 32 -5.50 -6.04 -8.48
C GLU A 32 -6.38 -5.72 -7.27
N GLU A 33 -6.74 -6.73 -6.47
CA GLU A 33 -7.41 -6.58 -5.17
C GLU A 33 -6.59 -5.73 -4.18
N VAL A 34 -5.27 -5.96 -4.09
CA VAL A 34 -4.38 -5.19 -3.21
C VAL A 34 -4.26 -3.75 -3.71
N ILE A 35 -4.20 -3.56 -5.03
CA ILE A 35 -4.19 -2.24 -5.67
C ILE A 35 -5.48 -1.49 -5.35
N GLN A 36 -6.63 -2.15 -5.51
CA GLN A 36 -7.94 -1.54 -5.30
C GLN A 36 -8.16 -1.15 -3.83
N VAL A 37 -7.85 -2.05 -2.89
CA VAL A 37 -7.95 -1.76 -1.45
C VAL A 37 -7.04 -0.61 -1.05
N THR A 38 -5.83 -0.55 -1.63
CA THR A 38 -4.91 0.56 -1.37
C THR A 38 -5.47 1.86 -1.94
N ALA A 39 -5.92 1.86 -3.19
CA ALA A 39 -6.51 3.04 -3.86
C ALA A 39 -7.74 3.57 -3.12
N ASP A 40 -8.62 2.69 -2.65
CA ASP A 40 -9.84 3.04 -1.91
C ASP A 40 -9.51 3.72 -0.58
N LYS A 41 -8.52 3.19 0.17
CA LYS A 41 -8.02 3.81 1.40
C LYS A 41 -7.40 5.18 1.13
N TYR A 42 -6.61 5.33 0.08
CA TYR A 42 -6.06 6.64 -0.30
C TYR A 42 -7.16 7.62 -0.67
N ALA A 43 -8.19 7.18 -1.40
CA ALA A 43 -9.31 8.03 -1.77
C ALA A 43 -10.12 8.45 -0.54
N GLU A 44 -10.32 7.56 0.43
CA GLU A 44 -10.97 7.86 1.71
C GLU A 44 -10.19 8.91 2.51
N VAL A 45 -8.87 8.72 2.68
CA VAL A 45 -7.99 9.66 3.38
C VAL A 45 -7.93 11.00 2.67
N CYS A 46 -7.82 10.99 1.35
CA CYS A 46 -7.79 12.20 0.54
C CYS A 46 -9.08 13.00 0.73
N ARG A 47 -10.24 12.34 0.76
CA ARG A 47 -11.52 12.99 1.08
C ARG A 47 -11.57 13.55 2.51
N LEU A 48 -11.00 12.82 3.48
CA LEU A 48 -10.92 13.24 4.89
C LEU A 48 -9.98 14.43 5.11
N LEU A 49 -8.89 14.54 4.34
CA LEU A 49 -7.91 15.62 4.44
C LEU A 49 -8.30 16.86 3.61
N ALA A 50 -9.09 16.68 2.54
CA ALA A 50 -9.55 17.76 1.67
C ALA A 50 -10.86 18.42 2.12
N GLY A 51 -11.50 17.91 3.18
CA GLY A 51 -12.66 18.50 3.85
C GLY A 51 -12.27 19.19 5.15
#